data_AF-A0A9Q0BS93-F1
#
_entry.id   AF-A0A9Q0BS93-F1
#
_cell.length_a   1.000
_cell.length_b   1.000
_cell.length_c   1.000
_cell.angle_alpha   90.00
_cell.angle_beta   90.00
_cell.angle_gamma   90.00
#
_symmetry.space_group_name_H-M   'P 1'
#
loop_
_entity.id
_entity.type
_entity.pdbx_description
1 polymer ?
#
loop_
_entity_poly.entity_id
_entity_poly.type
_entity_poly.pdbx_seq_one_letter_code
_entity_poly.pdbx_strand_id
1 'polypeptide(L)'
;MVGPIPIDDKLGSEFVTNFKSEISSNGVFYTDSNGRELMRRERNMREDFVADLSRQPVSGNFYPVTSRIALQDDSKRLVLLNDRSQGGASLEDGALEMLIHRRHLFNDGGGVGEALNETQYGKGLIARGKLYLILDSVEKGNTANERKAEKELILSFWKFFSRASKTEQFTTKNIPDFNDLPQSVHLLTLEFFTVNEILLRFENFLDKTEGNLISFNIRDIFDSLGGLSIRETTLDGNMPLQEMKRFKFHAQDSGNKPSVAEYSTAQHDFLEADKYDEASMFSVSLYPMQIRTFVIKTD
;
A
#
# COMPACT_ATOMS: atom_id res chain seq x y z
N MET A 1 -21.40 9.35 -5.48
CA MET A 1 -22.37 8.23 -5.49
C MET A 1 -22.78 8.03 -6.93
N VAL A 2 -22.81 6.79 -7.41
CA VAL A 2 -23.14 6.47 -8.80
C VAL A 2 -24.11 5.31 -8.81
N GLY A 3 -25.20 5.47 -9.57
CA GLY A 3 -26.22 4.46 -9.78
C GLY A 3 -27.60 4.86 -9.26
N PRO A 4 -28.65 4.08 -9.59
CA PRO A 4 -28.60 2.86 -10.40
C PRO A 4 -28.17 3.15 -11.84
N ILE A 5 -27.22 2.39 -12.37
CA ILE A 5 -26.80 2.54 -13.78
C ILE A 5 -27.95 2.03 -14.66
N PRO A 6 -28.54 2.88 -15.53
CA PRO A 6 -29.65 2.47 -16.39
C PRO A 6 -29.17 1.44 -17.42
N ILE A 7 -30.10 0.58 -17.85
CA ILE A 7 -29.86 -0.48 -18.85
C ILE A 7 -30.98 -0.53 -19.89
N ASP A 8 -31.81 0.52 -19.95
CA ASP A 8 -32.99 0.58 -20.82
C ASP A 8 -32.62 0.53 -22.31
N ASP A 9 -31.41 0.99 -22.64
CA ASP A 9 -30.78 0.95 -23.96
C ASP A 9 -30.15 -0.42 -24.29
N LYS A 10 -30.16 -1.37 -23.36
CA LYS A 10 -29.52 -2.69 -23.46
C LYS A 10 -28.00 -2.59 -23.68
N LEU A 11 -27.36 -1.53 -23.21
CA LEU A 11 -25.91 -1.36 -23.24
C LEU A 11 -25.30 -1.48 -21.85
N GLY A 12 -24.08 -2.06 -21.81
CA GLY A 12 -23.23 -1.95 -20.62
C GLY A 12 -22.68 -0.53 -20.51
N SER A 13 -22.51 -0.05 -19.28
CA SER A 13 -22.02 1.30 -19.01
C SER A 13 -20.96 1.31 -17.93
N GLU A 14 -19.96 2.15 -18.14
CA GLU A 14 -18.85 2.39 -17.24
C GLU A 14 -18.76 3.88 -16.95
N PHE A 15 -18.74 4.24 -15.68
CA PHE A 15 -18.69 5.61 -15.24
C PHE A 15 -17.31 5.92 -14.69
N VAL A 16 -16.79 7.06 -15.11
CA VAL A 16 -15.48 7.58 -14.70
C VAL A 16 -15.62 9.00 -14.16
N THR A 17 -14.73 9.38 -13.25
CA THR A 17 -14.44 10.79 -13.00
C THR A 17 -13.20 11.18 -13.78
N ASN A 18 -13.23 12.34 -14.44
CA ASN A 18 -12.10 12.87 -15.20
C ASN A 18 -11.71 14.25 -14.65
N PHE A 19 -10.51 14.35 -14.10
CA PHE A 19 -9.93 15.59 -13.55
C PHE A 19 -8.95 16.15 -14.57
N LYS A 20 -9.29 17.30 -15.17
CA LYS A 20 -8.48 17.97 -16.18
C LYS A 20 -7.73 19.16 -15.60
N SER A 21 -6.50 19.36 -16.03
CA SER A 21 -5.65 20.48 -15.63
C SER A 21 -4.79 20.96 -16.81
N GLU A 22 -4.10 22.08 -16.61
CA GLU A 22 -3.13 22.61 -17.60
C GLU A 22 -1.72 22.00 -17.44
N ILE A 23 -1.60 20.88 -16.71
CA ILE A 23 -0.31 20.24 -16.45
C ILE A 23 0.19 19.55 -17.73
N SER A 24 1.37 19.94 -18.18
CA SER A 24 2.04 19.32 -19.33
C SER A 24 2.72 18.00 -18.94
N SER A 25 1.92 16.96 -18.70
CA SER A 25 2.41 15.66 -18.22
C SER A 25 3.20 14.84 -19.26
N ASN A 26 3.19 15.26 -20.53
CA ASN A 26 3.82 14.59 -21.66
C ASN A 26 3.47 13.10 -21.77
N GLY A 27 2.23 12.73 -21.44
CA GLY A 27 1.75 11.34 -21.44
C GLY A 27 2.29 10.46 -20.31
N VAL A 28 2.99 11.04 -19.33
CA VAL A 28 3.52 10.32 -18.16
C VAL A 28 2.61 10.50 -16.95
N PHE A 29 2.34 9.41 -16.25
CA PHE A 29 1.60 9.40 -14.99
C PHE A 29 2.13 8.30 -14.09
N TYR A 30 1.66 8.24 -12.84
CA TYR A 30 2.16 7.32 -11.83
C TYR A 30 1.00 6.63 -11.14
N THR A 31 1.10 5.33 -10.93
CA THR A 31 0.12 4.56 -10.14
C THR A 31 0.84 3.79 -9.05
N ASP A 32 0.19 3.59 -7.91
CA ASP A 32 0.73 2.75 -6.86
C ASP A 32 0.82 1.27 -7.28
N SER A 33 1.70 0.53 -6.60
CA SER A 33 1.78 -0.93 -6.63
C SER A 33 1.38 -1.46 -5.25
N ASN A 34 0.13 -1.92 -5.12
CA ASN A 34 -0.45 -2.46 -3.89
C ASN A 34 -0.30 -1.50 -2.68
N GLY A 35 -0.48 -0.19 -2.89
CA GLY A 35 -0.37 0.81 -1.84
C GLY A 35 1.05 1.11 -1.38
N ARG A 36 2.05 0.73 -2.19
CA ARG A 36 3.48 0.91 -1.89
C ARG A 36 4.19 1.78 -2.92
N GLU A 37 4.91 1.18 -3.86
CA GLU A 37 5.77 1.89 -4.80
C GLU A 37 4.96 2.65 -5.83
N LEU A 38 5.42 3.83 -6.23
CA LEU A 38 4.86 4.54 -7.38
C LEU A 38 5.55 4.04 -8.64
N MET A 39 4.76 3.44 -9.52
CA MET A 39 5.22 2.95 -10.82
C MET A 39 4.99 4.04 -11.87
N ARG A 40 6.05 4.40 -12.61
CA ARG A 40 5.95 5.28 -13.77
C ARG A 40 5.17 4.56 -14.88
N ARG A 41 4.18 5.24 -15.45
CA ARG A 41 3.37 4.79 -16.58
C ARG A 41 3.51 5.80 -17.70
N GLU A 42 3.46 5.32 -18.94
CA GLU A 42 3.49 6.17 -20.12
C GLU A 42 2.39 5.73 -21.08
N ARG A 43 1.54 6.68 -21.46
CA ARG A 43 0.39 6.43 -22.32
C ARG A 43 0.86 5.80 -23.63
N ASN A 44 0.20 4.72 -24.02
CA ASN A 44 0.47 3.93 -25.21
C ASN A 44 1.87 3.26 -25.26
N MET A 45 2.51 3.04 -24.12
CA MET A 45 3.82 2.38 -24.05
C MET A 45 3.81 1.13 -23.16
N ARG A 46 4.76 0.23 -23.41
CA ARG A 46 5.13 -0.91 -22.56
C ARG A 46 6.64 -0.92 -22.39
N GLU A 47 7.10 -1.28 -21.20
CA GLU A 47 8.53 -1.23 -20.85
C GLU A 47 9.34 -2.30 -21.58
N ASP A 48 8.80 -3.52 -21.65
CA ASP A 48 9.57 -4.69 -22.09
C ASP A 48 9.33 -5.11 -23.55
N PHE A 49 8.34 -4.52 -24.23
CA PHE A 49 8.01 -4.91 -25.60
C PHE A 49 7.27 -3.81 -26.37
N VAL A 50 7.28 -3.90 -27.70
CA VAL A 50 6.49 -3.02 -28.57
C VAL A 50 5.06 -3.53 -28.63
N ALA A 51 4.09 -2.71 -28.19
CA ALA A 51 2.67 -3.05 -28.20
C ALA A 51 1.89 -2.17 -29.19
N ASP A 52 1.10 -2.78 -30.08
CA ASP A 52 0.09 -2.06 -30.85
C ASP A 52 -1.16 -1.84 -29.99
N LEU A 53 -1.25 -0.66 -29.37
CA LEU A 53 -2.38 -0.26 -28.54
C LEU A 53 -3.47 0.47 -29.32
N SER A 54 -3.34 0.61 -30.65
CA SER A 54 -4.35 1.27 -31.50
C SER A 54 -5.71 0.56 -31.46
N ARG A 55 -5.70 -0.77 -31.22
CA ARG A 55 -6.91 -1.57 -31.11
C ARG A 55 -7.67 -1.34 -29.80
N GLN A 56 -7.00 -0.88 -28.76
CA GLN A 56 -7.53 -0.68 -27.40
C GLN A 56 -6.91 0.57 -26.75
N PRO A 57 -7.14 1.77 -27.33
CA PRO A 57 -6.43 2.99 -26.93
C PRO A 57 -6.84 3.52 -25.55
N VAL A 58 -7.99 3.06 -25.03
CA VAL A 58 -8.51 3.41 -23.71
C VAL A 58 -8.12 2.34 -22.70
N SER A 59 -8.69 1.14 -22.83
CA SER A 59 -8.50 0.03 -21.88
C SER A 59 -7.03 -0.41 -21.74
N GLY A 60 -6.23 -0.28 -22.79
CA GLY A 60 -4.79 -0.55 -22.75
C GLY A 60 -3.99 0.43 -21.88
N ASN A 61 -4.58 1.52 -21.41
CA ASN A 61 -3.93 2.52 -20.55
C ASN A 61 -4.50 2.58 -19.13
N PHE A 62 -5.47 1.69 -18.80
CA PHE A 62 -5.98 1.55 -17.45
C PHE A 62 -5.06 0.66 -16.61
N TYR A 63 -4.75 1.12 -15.40
CA TYR A 63 -3.95 0.41 -14.42
C TYR A 63 -4.71 0.28 -13.10
N PRO A 64 -4.43 -0.75 -12.29
CA PRO A 64 -4.89 -0.81 -10.92
C PRO A 64 -4.35 0.39 -10.13
N VAL A 65 -5.26 1.06 -9.42
CA VAL A 65 -4.96 2.11 -8.45
C VAL A 65 -5.55 1.64 -7.14
N THR A 66 -4.69 1.23 -6.20
CA THR A 66 -5.15 0.73 -4.90
C THR A 66 -5.06 1.78 -3.80
N SER A 67 -4.31 2.86 -4.04
CA SER A 67 -4.20 3.96 -3.09
C SER A 67 -3.94 5.33 -3.70
N ARG A 68 -3.18 5.43 -4.81
CA ARG A 68 -2.91 6.72 -5.45
C ARG A 68 -2.59 6.65 -6.95
N ILE A 69 -3.00 7.69 -7.65
CA ILE A 69 -2.59 8.01 -9.01
C ILE A 69 -2.17 9.48 -9.09
N ALA A 70 -1.14 9.79 -9.87
CA ALA A 70 -0.61 11.14 -9.99
C ALA A 70 -0.11 11.46 -11.39
N LEU A 71 -0.07 12.74 -11.73
CA LEU A 71 0.69 13.30 -12.86
C LEU A 71 1.31 14.63 -12.47
N GLN A 72 2.30 15.08 -13.22
CA GLN A 72 2.98 16.35 -12.96
C GLN A 72 3.67 16.90 -14.22
N ASP A 73 3.98 18.20 -14.19
CA ASP A 73 4.93 18.85 -15.07
C ASP A 73 6.21 19.21 -14.27
N ASP A 74 6.95 20.22 -14.71
CA ASP A 74 8.17 20.69 -14.01
C ASP A 74 7.88 21.44 -12.69
N SER A 75 6.63 21.86 -12.46
CA SER A 75 6.25 22.80 -11.40
C SER A 75 4.99 22.43 -10.62
N LYS A 76 4.04 21.73 -11.24
CA LYS A 76 2.72 21.42 -10.68
C LYS A 76 2.51 19.92 -10.65
N ARG A 77 1.85 19.46 -9.58
CA ARG A 77 1.52 18.06 -9.36
C ARG A 77 0.05 17.92 -8.99
N LEU A 78 -0.61 16.96 -9.64
CA LEU A 78 -2.00 16.59 -9.39
C LEU A 78 -2.04 15.13 -8.96
N VAL A 79 -2.66 14.88 -7.80
CA VAL A 79 -2.73 13.55 -7.20
C VAL A 79 -4.17 13.24 -6.81
N LEU A 80 -4.60 12.02 -7.09
CA LEU A 80 -5.85 11.46 -6.59
C LEU A 80 -5.55 10.31 -5.65
N LEU A 81 -6.13 10.37 -4.44
CA LEU A 81 -6.18 9.25 -3.49
C LEU A 81 -7.57 8.63 -3.50
N ASN A 82 -7.66 7.31 -3.42
CA ASN A 82 -8.91 6.56 -3.44
C ASN A 82 -9.21 5.82 -2.13
N ASP A 83 -10.50 5.55 -1.90
CA ASP A 83 -10.97 4.82 -0.72
C ASP A 83 -11.09 3.30 -0.92
N ARG A 84 -10.79 2.80 -2.13
CA ARG A 84 -10.86 1.40 -2.55
C ARG A 84 -10.10 1.19 -3.85
N SER A 85 -9.73 -0.05 -4.16
CA SER A 85 -9.14 -0.39 -5.46
C SER A 85 -10.04 -0.04 -6.63
N GLN A 86 -9.48 0.67 -7.61
CA GLN A 86 -10.17 1.12 -8.82
C GLN A 86 -9.23 1.01 -10.03
N GLY A 87 -9.80 1.10 -11.24
CA GLY A 87 -9.01 1.33 -12.44
C GLY A 87 -8.79 2.83 -12.66
N GLY A 88 -7.58 3.24 -13.00
CA GLY A 88 -7.27 4.62 -13.33
C GLY A 88 -6.32 4.76 -14.51
N ALA A 89 -6.34 5.91 -15.17
CA ALA A 89 -5.55 6.19 -16.37
C ALA A 89 -5.27 7.69 -16.55
N SER A 90 -4.32 8.02 -17.42
CA SER A 90 -4.18 9.35 -18.03
C SER A 90 -4.28 9.24 -19.54
N LEU A 91 -5.48 9.49 -20.09
CA LEU A 91 -5.78 9.29 -21.52
C LEU A 91 -5.48 10.51 -22.39
N GLU A 92 -5.41 11.68 -21.78
CA GLU A 92 -5.02 12.94 -22.39
C GLU A 92 -4.02 13.67 -21.47
N ASP A 93 -3.28 14.62 -22.01
CA ASP A 93 -2.28 15.34 -21.21
C ASP A 93 -2.95 16.18 -20.12
N GLY A 94 -2.38 16.17 -18.91
CA GLY A 94 -2.91 16.92 -17.77
C GLY A 94 -4.21 16.37 -17.18
N ALA A 95 -4.66 15.19 -17.60
CA ALA A 95 -5.88 14.58 -17.08
C ALA A 95 -5.66 13.24 -16.37
N LEU A 96 -6.35 13.06 -15.24
CA LEU A 96 -6.48 11.77 -14.55
C LEU A 96 -7.92 11.30 -14.57
N GLU A 97 -8.10 10.04 -14.93
CA GLU A 97 -9.39 9.35 -14.99
C GLU A 97 -9.43 8.21 -13.97
N MET A 98 -10.54 8.09 -13.24
CA MET A 98 -10.80 7.03 -12.26
C MET A 98 -12.15 6.37 -12.55
N LEU A 99 -12.15 5.06 -12.75
CA LEU A 99 -13.36 4.24 -12.90
C LEU A 99 -14.07 4.11 -11.55
N ILE A 100 -15.30 4.62 -11.47
CA ILE A 100 -16.06 4.72 -10.22
C ILE A 100 -17.17 3.68 -10.09
N HIS A 101 -17.76 3.23 -11.20
CA HIS A 101 -18.75 2.15 -11.21
C HIS A 101 -18.94 1.59 -12.61
N ARG A 102 -19.30 0.32 -12.74
CA ARG A 102 -19.58 -0.34 -14.02
C ARG A 102 -20.69 -1.36 -13.91
N ARG A 103 -21.48 -1.47 -14.97
CA ARG A 103 -22.56 -2.45 -15.10
C ARG A 103 -22.58 -2.96 -16.53
N HIS A 104 -22.38 -4.27 -16.70
CA HIS A 104 -22.34 -4.95 -17.99
C HIS A 104 -23.50 -5.94 -18.11
N LEU A 105 -24.02 -6.08 -19.32
CA LEU A 105 -25.15 -6.97 -19.63
C LEU A 105 -24.72 -8.29 -20.29
N PHE A 106 -23.44 -8.41 -20.62
CA PHE A 106 -22.87 -9.56 -21.29
C PHE A 106 -21.68 -10.10 -20.50
N ASN A 107 -21.52 -11.42 -20.51
CA ASN A 107 -20.34 -12.12 -20.03
C ASN A 107 -19.17 -11.86 -20.98
N ASP A 108 -17.97 -11.70 -20.43
CA ASP A 108 -16.73 -11.49 -21.18
C ASP A 108 -16.04 -12.80 -21.60
N GLY A 109 -16.53 -13.95 -21.15
CA GLY A 109 -15.96 -15.26 -21.46
C GLY A 109 -14.80 -15.67 -20.56
N GLY A 110 -14.55 -14.94 -19.46
CA GLY A 110 -13.47 -15.21 -18.50
C GLY A 110 -13.70 -16.41 -17.56
N GLY A 111 -14.82 -17.13 -17.71
CA GLY A 111 -15.11 -18.39 -16.99
C GLY A 111 -16.13 -18.27 -15.85
N VAL A 112 -16.46 -17.07 -15.39
CA VAL A 112 -17.48 -16.86 -14.33
C VAL A 112 -18.89 -17.22 -14.80
N GLY A 113 -19.19 -17.04 -16.10
CA GLY A 113 -20.47 -17.43 -16.69
C GLY A 113 -21.62 -16.43 -16.46
N GLU A 114 -21.34 -15.30 -15.81
CA GLU A 114 -22.32 -14.26 -15.50
C GLU A 114 -21.82 -12.88 -15.99
N ALA A 115 -22.75 -11.98 -16.32
CA ALA A 115 -22.42 -10.60 -16.60
C ALA A 115 -22.27 -9.81 -15.29
N LEU A 116 -21.45 -8.75 -15.29
CA LEU A 116 -21.33 -7.85 -14.14
C LEU A 116 -22.57 -6.95 -14.00
N ASN A 117 -23.67 -7.52 -13.52
CA ASN A 117 -24.99 -6.89 -13.45
C ASN A 117 -25.53 -6.86 -12.02
N GLU A 118 -24.77 -6.27 -11.10
CA GLU A 118 -25.13 -6.26 -9.67
C GLU A 118 -26.44 -5.48 -9.42
N THR A 119 -27.31 -6.06 -8.58
CA THR A 119 -28.59 -5.45 -8.19
C THR A 119 -28.80 -5.49 -6.68
N GLN A 120 -29.53 -4.50 -6.17
CA GLN A 120 -30.01 -4.44 -4.79
C GLN A 120 -31.49 -4.05 -4.80
N TYR A 121 -32.35 -4.83 -4.13
CA TYR A 121 -33.80 -4.63 -4.09
C TYR A 121 -34.46 -4.51 -5.49
N GLY A 122 -33.99 -5.31 -6.45
CA GLY A 122 -34.50 -5.32 -7.83
C GLY A 122 -34.08 -4.13 -8.69
N LYS A 123 -33.17 -3.27 -8.21
CA LYS A 123 -32.61 -2.14 -8.95
C LYS A 123 -31.09 -2.30 -9.09
N GLY A 124 -30.49 -1.66 -10.10
CA GLY A 124 -29.03 -1.66 -10.25
C GLY A 124 -28.32 -1.13 -9.00
N LEU A 125 -27.21 -1.75 -8.62
CA LEU A 125 -26.45 -1.38 -7.42
C LEU A 125 -25.99 0.08 -7.48
N ILE A 126 -26.07 0.77 -6.33
CA ILE A 126 -25.57 2.13 -6.16
C ILE A 126 -24.23 2.06 -5.41
N ALA A 127 -23.16 2.49 -6.07
CA ALA A 127 -21.84 2.58 -5.46
C ALA A 127 -21.64 3.96 -4.79
N ARG A 128 -21.16 3.96 -3.55
CA ARG A 128 -20.71 5.16 -2.85
C ARG A 128 -19.24 4.99 -2.45
N GLY A 129 -18.41 5.91 -2.91
CA GLY A 129 -17.01 6.03 -2.51
C GLY A 129 -16.55 7.48 -2.46
N LYS A 130 -15.26 7.66 -2.18
CA LYS A 130 -14.59 8.96 -2.05
C LYS A 130 -13.30 8.96 -2.87
N LEU A 131 -13.06 10.10 -3.51
CA LEU A 131 -11.78 10.45 -4.13
C LEU A 131 -11.31 11.75 -3.48
N TYR A 132 -10.02 11.83 -3.19
CA TYR A 132 -9.40 13.00 -2.59
C TYR A 132 -8.40 13.58 -3.59
N LEU A 133 -8.51 14.88 -3.85
CA LEU A 133 -7.63 15.61 -4.76
C LEU A 133 -6.58 16.36 -3.95
N ILE A 134 -5.32 16.17 -4.29
CA ILE A 134 -4.20 16.98 -3.80
C ILE A 134 -3.60 17.72 -4.99
N LEU A 135 -3.40 19.02 -4.83
CA LEU A 135 -2.68 19.89 -5.76
C LEU A 135 -1.47 20.43 -5.03
N ASP A 136 -0.29 20.22 -5.61
CA ASP A 136 0.97 20.62 -4.98
C ASP A 136 1.96 21.17 -6.02
N SER A 137 3.02 21.80 -5.53
CA SER A 137 4.21 22.11 -6.32
C SER A 137 5.13 20.90 -6.42
N VAL A 138 5.90 20.82 -7.51
CA VAL A 138 6.86 19.73 -7.69
C VAL A 138 8.14 20.03 -6.91
N GLU A 139 8.31 19.34 -5.79
CA GLU A 139 9.60 19.23 -5.10
C GLU A 139 10.27 17.91 -5.49
N LYS A 140 11.45 17.99 -6.12
CA LYS A 140 12.14 16.80 -6.64
C LYS A 140 12.40 15.78 -5.53
N GLY A 141 11.72 14.64 -5.61
CA GLY A 141 11.91 13.49 -4.72
C GLY A 141 11.02 13.46 -3.47
N ASN A 142 10.25 14.52 -3.20
CA ASN A 142 9.45 14.62 -1.99
C ASN A 142 7.95 14.45 -2.26
N THR A 143 7.45 13.22 -2.13
CA THR A 143 6.01 12.90 -2.12
C THR A 143 5.53 12.38 -0.77
N ALA A 144 6.29 12.66 0.31
CA ALA A 144 6.04 12.15 1.65
C ALA A 144 4.65 12.56 2.21
N ASN A 145 4.22 13.80 1.94
CA ASN A 145 2.92 14.31 2.37
C ASN A 145 1.75 13.53 1.74
N GLU A 146 1.87 13.13 0.48
CA GLU A 146 0.87 12.30 -0.20
C GLU A 146 0.76 10.94 0.44
N ARG A 147 1.91 10.32 0.76
CA ARG A 147 1.95 9.02 1.45
C ARG A 147 1.32 9.09 2.83
N LYS A 148 1.64 10.15 3.57
CA LYS A 148 1.07 10.37 4.89
C LYS A 148 -0.45 10.52 4.80
N ALA A 149 -0.94 11.35 3.87
CA ALA A 149 -2.37 11.51 3.63
C ALA A 149 -3.05 10.19 3.22
N GLU A 150 -2.42 9.43 2.32
CA GLU A 150 -2.88 8.09 1.94
C GLU A 150 -3.04 7.16 3.16
N LYS A 151 -2.03 7.11 4.04
CA LYS A 151 -2.07 6.30 5.26
C LYS A 151 -3.17 6.77 6.21
N GLU A 152 -3.31 8.06 6.46
CA GLU A 152 -4.35 8.61 7.33
C GLU A 152 -5.77 8.34 6.82
N LEU A 153 -5.96 8.30 5.50
CA LEU A 153 -7.23 7.96 4.87
C LEU A 153 -7.60 6.49 5.05
N ILE A 154 -6.62 5.59 4.86
CA ILE A 154 -6.82 4.14 5.00
C ILE A 154 -6.97 3.76 6.49
N LEU A 155 -6.24 4.44 7.38
CA LEU A 155 -6.18 4.18 8.83
C LEU A 155 -7.05 5.17 9.62
N SER A 156 -8.27 5.40 9.14
CA SER A 156 -9.18 6.35 9.79
C SER A 156 -9.56 5.93 11.22
N PHE A 157 -9.75 6.92 12.10
CA PHE A 157 -10.09 6.69 13.52
C PHE A 157 -11.39 5.89 13.70
N TRP A 158 -11.34 4.92 14.60
CA TRP A 158 -12.50 4.14 15.00
C TRP A 158 -13.35 4.93 15.98
N LYS A 159 -14.65 4.99 15.70
CA LYS A 159 -15.63 5.74 16.52
C LYS A 159 -16.45 4.75 17.32
N PHE A 160 -16.34 4.81 18.64
CA PHE A 160 -17.10 3.97 19.56
C PHE A 160 -18.19 4.80 20.21
N PHE A 161 -19.43 4.31 20.18
CA PHE A 161 -20.59 4.97 20.78
C PHE A 161 -21.24 4.01 21.79
N SER A 162 -21.53 4.51 22.99
CA SER A 162 -22.25 3.76 24.02
C SER A 162 -23.54 4.49 24.39
N ARG A 163 -24.59 3.71 24.72
CA ARG A 163 -25.88 4.23 25.21
C ARG A 163 -25.87 4.54 26.71
N ALA A 164 -24.72 4.46 27.38
CA ALA A 164 -24.62 4.53 28.83
C ALA A 164 -25.26 5.81 29.40
N SER A 165 -26.33 5.64 30.16
CA SER A 165 -27.03 6.72 30.89
C SER A 165 -26.46 6.97 32.28
N LYS A 166 -25.45 6.19 32.71
CA LYS A 166 -24.69 6.36 33.95
C LYS A 166 -23.22 6.08 33.67
N THR A 167 -22.35 6.88 34.28
CA THR A 167 -20.90 6.75 34.21
C THR A 167 -20.47 5.48 34.96
N GLU A 168 -20.34 4.37 34.26
CA GLU A 168 -19.60 3.23 34.81
C GLU A 168 -18.12 3.62 34.87
N GLN A 169 -17.47 3.36 36.01
CA GLN A 169 -16.02 3.55 36.15
C GLN A 169 -15.33 2.50 35.30
N PHE A 170 -14.93 2.88 34.09
CA PHE A 170 -14.13 2.01 33.24
C PHE A 170 -12.70 1.95 33.76
N THR A 171 -12.23 0.75 34.06
CA THR A 171 -10.80 0.50 34.23
C THR A 171 -10.17 0.61 32.84
N THR A 172 -9.41 1.67 32.60
CA THR A 172 -8.63 1.81 31.36
C THR A 172 -7.58 0.70 31.36
N LYS A 173 -7.67 -0.24 30.42
CA LYS A 173 -6.51 -1.11 30.14
C LYS A 173 -5.41 -0.23 29.57
N ASN A 174 -4.20 -0.34 30.11
CA ASN A 174 -3.03 0.32 29.55
C ASN A 174 -2.80 -0.22 28.14
N ILE A 175 -2.85 0.66 27.15
CA ILE A 175 -2.45 0.37 25.77
C ILE A 175 -0.96 0.75 25.69
N PRO A 176 -0.11 -0.02 24.98
CA PRO A 176 1.26 0.41 24.71
C PRO A 176 1.29 1.83 24.15
N ASP A 177 2.23 2.65 24.63
CA ASP A 177 2.44 3.97 24.06
C ASP A 177 3.23 3.81 22.75
N PHE A 178 2.73 4.43 21.68
CA PHE A 178 3.34 4.44 20.36
C PHE A 178 3.74 5.85 19.91
N ASN A 179 3.64 6.86 20.79
CA ASN A 179 3.95 8.25 20.47
C ASN A 179 5.42 8.47 20.10
N ASP A 180 6.31 7.58 20.56
CA ASP A 180 7.75 7.64 20.27
C ASP A 180 8.12 7.02 18.90
N LEU A 181 7.16 6.44 18.18
CA LEU A 181 7.44 5.94 16.82
C LEU A 181 7.72 7.11 15.87
N PRO A 182 8.80 7.04 15.06
CA PRO A 182 9.06 8.04 14.04
C PRO A 182 7.88 8.19 13.08
N GLN A 183 7.62 9.40 12.59
CA GLN A 183 6.45 9.67 11.73
C GLN A 183 6.44 8.90 10.40
N SER A 184 7.59 8.40 9.94
CA SER A 184 7.72 7.55 8.75
C SER A 184 7.50 6.06 9.03
N VAL A 185 7.40 5.68 10.30
CA VAL A 185 7.22 4.29 10.75
C VAL A 185 5.75 4.03 11.00
N HIS A 186 5.25 2.95 10.41
CA HIS A 186 3.91 2.45 10.63
C HIS A 186 3.98 1.07 11.27
N LEU A 187 3.26 0.90 12.38
CA LEU A 187 2.99 -0.41 12.98
C LEU A 187 1.99 -1.16 12.09
N LEU A 188 2.52 -1.92 11.14
CA LEU A 188 1.75 -2.63 10.11
C LEU A 188 1.00 -3.84 10.67
N THR A 189 1.55 -4.51 11.67
CA THR A 189 0.93 -5.69 12.28
C THR A 189 1.23 -5.72 13.77
N LEU A 190 0.19 -5.95 14.57
CA LEU A 190 0.26 -6.34 15.97
C LEU A 190 -0.86 -7.36 16.21
N GLU A 191 -0.53 -8.65 16.21
CA GLU A 191 -1.51 -9.72 16.32
C GLU A 191 -0.97 -10.92 17.10
N PHE A 192 -1.85 -11.73 17.69
CA PHE A 192 -1.45 -13.03 18.22
C PHE A 192 -1.06 -13.96 17.07
N PHE A 193 0.13 -14.52 17.14
CA PHE A 193 0.65 -15.49 16.17
C PHE A 193 0.36 -16.92 16.60
N THR A 194 0.60 -17.22 17.87
CA THR A 194 0.23 -18.48 18.53
C THR A 194 -0.30 -18.16 19.93
N VAL A 195 -0.55 -19.18 20.76
CA VAL A 195 -1.06 -18.99 22.14
C VAL A 195 -0.10 -18.12 22.96
N ASN A 196 1.20 -18.23 22.70
CA ASN A 196 2.27 -17.61 23.49
C ASN A 196 3.18 -16.73 22.62
N GLU A 197 2.71 -16.30 21.46
CA GLU A 197 3.51 -15.47 20.57
C GLU A 197 2.67 -14.36 19.95
N ILE A 198 3.30 -13.20 19.80
CA ILE A 198 2.75 -12.02 19.15
C ILE A 198 3.62 -11.71 17.92
N LEU A 199 2.96 -11.53 16.78
CA LEU A 199 3.58 -11.07 15.54
C LEU A 199 3.54 -9.55 15.48
N LEU A 200 4.71 -8.96 15.26
CA LEU A 200 4.92 -7.52 15.21
C LEU A 200 5.60 -7.15 13.89
N ARG A 201 5.01 -6.23 13.13
CA ARG A 201 5.62 -5.71 11.89
C ARG A 201 5.68 -4.19 11.92
N PHE A 202 6.87 -3.67 11.63
CA PHE A 202 7.05 -2.25 11.35
C PHE A 202 7.43 -2.07 9.89
N GLU A 203 6.87 -1.05 9.26
CA GLU A 203 7.29 -0.59 7.95
C GLU A 203 7.75 0.86 7.99
N ASN A 204 8.75 1.20 7.18
CA ASN A 204 8.98 2.57 6.78
C ASN A 204 8.23 2.80 5.46
N PHE A 205 7.15 3.59 5.50
CA PHE A 205 6.25 3.75 4.36
C PHE A 205 6.72 4.81 3.35
N LEU A 206 7.81 5.53 3.66
CA LEU A 206 8.42 6.49 2.75
C LEU A 206 9.23 5.79 1.67
N ASP A 207 9.29 6.42 0.50
CA ASP A 207 10.13 6.02 -0.62
C ASP A 207 11.61 6.35 -0.39
N LYS A 208 12.51 5.69 -1.13
CA LYS A 208 13.96 5.97 -1.11
C LYS A 208 14.30 7.41 -1.53
N THR A 209 13.41 8.09 -2.26
CA THR A 209 13.60 9.51 -2.61
C THR A 209 13.08 10.46 -1.54
N GLU A 210 12.20 9.99 -0.65
CA GLU A 210 11.47 10.80 0.33
C GLU A 210 12.10 10.76 1.72
N GLY A 211 12.78 9.66 2.06
CA GLY A 211 13.28 9.41 3.40
C GLY A 211 14.67 8.79 3.41
N ASN A 212 15.24 8.74 4.61
CA ASN A 212 16.51 8.09 4.90
C ASN A 212 16.31 6.92 5.86
N LEU A 213 17.39 6.22 6.19
CA LEU A 213 17.43 5.26 7.28
C LEU A 213 16.96 5.92 8.58
N ILE A 214 15.99 5.29 9.25
CA ILE A 214 15.50 5.70 10.56
C ILE A 214 15.80 4.60 11.59
N SER A 215 16.12 4.99 12.81
CA SER A 215 16.33 4.08 13.93
C SER A 215 15.47 4.49 15.12
N PHE A 216 14.87 3.52 15.80
CA PHE A 216 14.01 3.72 16.96
C PHE A 216 14.08 2.50 17.88
N ASN A 217 13.73 2.68 19.14
CA ASN A 217 13.78 1.61 20.13
C ASN A 217 12.38 1.03 20.37
N ILE A 218 12.27 -0.29 20.46
CA ILE A 218 10.98 -0.98 20.69
C ILE A 218 10.89 -1.66 22.06
N ARG A 219 11.79 -1.33 22.98
CA ARG A 219 11.82 -1.92 24.33
C ARG A 219 10.50 -1.74 25.07
N ASP A 220 9.95 -0.53 25.08
CA ASP A 220 8.73 -0.24 25.83
C ASP A 220 7.51 -0.98 25.23
N ILE A 221 7.48 -1.16 23.91
CA ILE A 221 6.47 -1.98 23.23
C ILE A 221 6.64 -3.45 23.65
N PHE A 222 7.86 -3.98 23.64
CA PHE A 222 8.15 -5.35 24.07
C PHE A 222 7.74 -5.59 25.53
N ASP A 223 8.11 -4.71 26.46
CA ASP A 223 7.79 -4.83 27.89
C ASP A 223 6.28 -4.72 28.15
N SER A 224 5.60 -3.77 27.51
CA SER A 224 4.15 -3.57 27.67
C SER A 224 3.31 -4.73 27.14
N LEU A 225 3.85 -5.52 26.20
CA LEU A 225 3.25 -6.74 25.69
C LEU A 225 3.56 -7.98 26.54
N GLY A 226 4.32 -7.85 27.63
CA GLY A 226 4.74 -8.98 28.47
C GLY A 226 5.75 -9.89 27.78
N GLY A 227 6.64 -9.31 26.96
CA GLY A 227 7.65 -10.05 26.23
C GLY A 227 8.63 -10.79 27.13
N LEU A 228 8.88 -12.05 26.80
CA LEU A 228 9.93 -12.89 27.40
C LEU A 228 11.17 -12.91 26.52
N SER A 229 10.97 -13.04 25.21
CA SER A 229 12.03 -12.98 24.19
C SER A 229 11.46 -12.49 22.86
N ILE A 230 12.32 -11.95 22.01
CA ILE A 230 11.98 -11.44 20.68
C ILE A 230 12.99 -11.94 19.67
N ARG A 231 12.51 -12.30 18.47
CA ARG A 231 13.36 -12.69 17.34
C ARG A 231 12.85 -12.09 16.04
N GLU A 232 13.76 -11.71 15.17
CA GLU A 232 13.44 -11.29 13.81
C GLU A 232 13.29 -12.49 12.87
N THR A 233 12.33 -12.39 11.95
CA THR A 233 11.94 -13.48 11.04
C THR A 233 11.76 -12.97 9.61
N THR A 234 11.60 -13.89 8.68
CA THR A 234 11.08 -13.61 7.33
C THR A 234 9.68 -12.97 7.39
N LEU A 235 9.23 -12.35 6.29
CA LEU A 235 7.98 -11.57 6.25
C LEU A 235 6.73 -12.37 6.71
N ASP A 236 6.72 -13.67 6.43
CA ASP A 236 5.67 -14.63 6.79
C ASP A 236 5.80 -15.18 8.23
N GLY A 237 6.86 -14.81 8.96
CA GLY A 237 7.04 -15.15 10.38
C GLY A 237 7.52 -16.57 10.65
N ASN A 238 7.84 -17.38 9.63
CA ASN A 238 8.09 -18.82 9.80
C ASN A 238 9.57 -19.22 9.95
N MET A 239 10.51 -18.35 9.55
CA MET A 239 11.94 -18.65 9.53
C MET A 239 12.71 -17.54 10.26
N PRO A 240 13.60 -17.87 11.21
CA PRO A 240 14.52 -16.89 11.80
C PRO A 240 15.32 -16.19 10.71
N LEU A 241 15.44 -14.86 10.79
CA LEU A 241 16.08 -14.09 9.72
C LEU A 241 17.55 -14.51 9.50
N GLN A 242 18.24 -14.90 10.58
CA GLN A 242 19.63 -15.40 10.53
C GLN A 242 19.80 -16.68 9.69
N GLU A 243 18.76 -17.47 9.53
CA GLU A 243 18.78 -18.71 8.75
C GLU A 243 18.47 -18.47 7.26
N MET A 244 17.97 -17.29 6.90
CA MET A 244 17.54 -16.97 5.54
C MET A 244 18.72 -16.94 4.57
N LYS A 245 18.61 -17.74 3.50
CA LYS A 245 19.56 -17.80 2.39
C LYS A 245 18.82 -17.62 1.08
N ARG A 246 19.09 -16.52 0.36
CA ARG A 246 18.52 -16.26 -0.96
C ARG A 246 19.55 -16.55 -2.04
N PHE A 247 19.20 -17.29 -3.08
CA PHE A 247 20.10 -17.50 -4.22
C PHE A 247 20.50 -16.17 -4.86
N LYS A 248 21.80 -16.03 -5.15
CA LYS A 248 22.30 -14.95 -6.01
C LYS A 248 22.14 -15.37 -7.46
N PHE A 249 21.30 -14.61 -8.18
CA PHE A 249 21.13 -14.77 -9.62
C PHE A 249 22.02 -13.79 -10.34
N HIS A 250 22.74 -14.28 -11.35
CA HIS A 250 23.57 -13.47 -12.23
C HIS A 250 22.79 -13.25 -13.52
N ALA A 251 22.57 -11.98 -13.88
CA ALA A 251 21.89 -11.63 -15.12
C ALA A 251 22.66 -12.20 -16.33
N GLN A 252 21.94 -12.46 -17.42
CA GLN A 252 22.56 -12.78 -18.69
C GLN A 252 23.58 -11.68 -19.05
N ASP A 253 24.76 -12.11 -19.50
CA ASP A 253 25.87 -11.22 -19.88
C ASP A 253 26.54 -10.41 -18.76
N SER A 254 26.29 -10.73 -17.49
CA SER A 254 27.04 -10.15 -16.36
C SER A 254 28.52 -10.55 -16.31
N GLY A 255 28.93 -11.51 -17.14
CA GLY A 255 30.28 -12.10 -17.17
C GLY A 255 30.59 -13.02 -15.99
N ASN A 256 29.77 -13.03 -14.94
CA ASN A 256 29.97 -13.85 -13.76
C ASN A 256 29.18 -15.17 -13.87
N LYS A 257 29.89 -16.30 -13.89
CA LYS A 257 29.31 -17.65 -13.94
C LYS A 257 29.88 -18.47 -12.78
N PRO A 258 29.28 -18.39 -11.59
CA PRO A 258 29.78 -19.13 -10.44
C PRO A 258 29.65 -20.64 -10.68
N SER A 259 30.66 -21.40 -10.25
CA SER A 259 30.66 -22.87 -10.36
C SER A 259 29.82 -23.56 -9.28
N VAL A 260 29.40 -22.81 -8.26
CA VAL A 260 28.59 -23.26 -7.12
C VAL A 260 27.50 -22.24 -6.81
N ALA A 261 26.42 -22.69 -6.18
CA ALA A 261 25.34 -21.79 -5.76
C ALA A 261 25.85 -20.78 -4.71
N GLU A 262 25.66 -19.50 -4.99
CA GLU A 262 25.97 -18.42 -4.06
C GLU A 262 24.68 -17.92 -3.41
N TYR A 263 24.79 -17.44 -2.16
CA TYR A 263 23.66 -16.95 -1.39
C TYR A 263 23.90 -15.52 -0.89
N SER A 264 22.83 -14.72 -0.82
CA SER A 264 22.76 -13.49 -0.05
C SER A 264 21.97 -13.72 1.24
N THR A 265 22.38 -13.00 2.27
CA THR A 265 21.73 -12.93 3.59
C THR A 265 21.09 -11.55 3.76
N ALA A 266 20.45 -11.31 4.91
CA ALA A 266 20.00 -9.97 5.29
C ALA A 266 21.16 -8.97 5.26
N GLN A 267 20.85 -7.73 4.86
CA GLN A 267 21.81 -6.62 4.76
C GLN A 267 21.96 -5.85 6.08
N HIS A 268 21.13 -6.17 7.07
CA HIS A 268 21.09 -5.52 8.38
C HIS A 268 21.25 -6.56 9.50
N ASP A 269 21.68 -6.09 10.67
CA ASP A 269 21.80 -6.93 11.85
C ASP A 269 20.41 -7.36 12.32
N PHE A 270 20.24 -8.67 12.51
CA PHE A 270 19.00 -9.23 13.00
C PHE A 270 18.82 -8.89 14.48
N LEU A 271 17.57 -8.69 14.89
CA LEU A 271 17.22 -8.49 16.29
C LEU A 271 16.88 -9.85 16.93
N GLU A 272 17.62 -10.21 17.97
CA GLU A 272 17.32 -11.32 18.87
C GLU A 272 17.70 -10.89 20.29
N ALA A 273 16.76 -10.93 21.23
CA ALA A 273 16.95 -10.47 22.60
C ALA A 273 15.95 -11.12 23.57
N ASP A 274 16.33 -11.19 24.84
CA ASP A 274 15.51 -11.64 25.96
C ASP A 274 15.14 -10.47 26.88
N LYS A 275 14.13 -10.66 27.74
CA LYS A 275 13.64 -9.61 28.65
C LYS A 275 14.68 -9.00 29.59
N TYR A 276 15.79 -9.70 29.84
CA TYR A 276 16.87 -9.25 30.71
C TYR A 276 17.95 -8.45 29.97
N ASP A 277 17.92 -8.44 28.65
CA ASP A 277 18.90 -7.71 27.84
C ASP A 277 18.70 -6.20 27.97
N GLU A 278 19.77 -5.45 27.72
CA GLU A 278 19.74 -3.99 27.76
C GLU A 278 18.83 -3.42 26.66
N ALA A 279 18.24 -2.24 26.91
CA ALA A 279 17.37 -1.57 25.94
C ALA A 279 18.06 -1.33 24.58
N SER A 280 19.38 -1.17 24.55
CA SER A 280 20.18 -1.01 23.31
C SER A 280 19.99 -2.17 22.32
N MET A 281 19.69 -3.38 22.79
CA MET A 281 19.43 -4.57 21.97
C MET A 281 18.08 -4.54 21.25
N PHE A 282 17.17 -3.65 21.67
CA PHE A 282 15.83 -3.49 21.10
C PHE A 282 15.77 -2.35 20.07
N SER A 283 16.92 -1.95 19.51
CA SER A 283 17.00 -0.94 18.47
C SER A 283 16.65 -1.52 17.10
N VAL A 284 15.69 -0.90 16.42
CA VAL A 284 15.26 -1.27 15.07
C VAL A 284 15.61 -0.15 14.11
N SER A 285 16.29 -0.52 13.03
CA SER A 285 16.60 0.38 11.91
C SER A 285 15.81 -0.04 10.68
N LEU A 286 15.20 0.92 9.97
CA LEU A 286 14.42 0.70 8.76
C LEU A 286 14.86 1.63 7.63
N TYR A 287 15.32 1.04 6.53
CA TYR A 287 15.46 1.77 5.27
C TYR A 287 14.06 2.16 4.73
N PRO A 288 13.97 3.21 3.90
CA PRO A 288 12.74 3.50 3.17
C PRO A 288 12.19 2.26 2.46
N MET A 289 10.87 2.10 2.46
CA MET A 289 10.12 0.96 1.91
C MET A 289 10.35 -0.40 2.60
N GLN A 290 11.22 -0.50 3.61
CA GLN A 290 11.50 -1.74 4.30
C GLN A 290 10.37 -2.13 5.27
N ILE A 291 10.09 -3.44 5.35
CA ILE A 291 9.28 -4.05 6.40
C ILE A 291 10.16 -5.01 7.18
N ARG A 292 10.13 -4.94 8.52
CA ARG A 292 10.77 -5.92 9.41
C ARG A 292 9.73 -6.61 10.26
N THR A 293 9.90 -7.92 10.44
CA THR A 293 8.93 -8.81 11.10
C THR A 293 9.57 -9.47 12.30
N PHE A 294 8.93 -9.33 13.45
CA PHE A 294 9.41 -9.84 14.73
C PHE A 294 8.34 -10.72 15.35
N VAL A 295 8.78 -11.74 16.07
CA VAL A 295 7.90 -12.56 16.90
C VAL A 295 8.35 -12.43 18.34
N ILE A 296 7.43 -11.94 19.18
CA ILE A 296 7.62 -11.80 20.63
C ILE A 296 6.99 -13.02 21.30
N LYS A 297 7.75 -13.73 22.12
CA LYS A 297 7.24 -14.78 22.99
C LYS A 297 6.69 -14.17 24.28
N THR A 298 5.52 -14.63 24.71
CA THR A 298 4.86 -14.22 25.96
C THR A 298 4.59 -15.46 26.84
N ASP A 299 4.16 -15.22 28.09
CA ASP A 299 3.66 -16.26 29.00
C ASP A 299 2.40 -16.96 28.46
#